data_AF-A0A3C1VBH4-F1
#
_entry.id   AF-A0A3C1VBH4-F1
#
_cell.length_a   1.000
_cell.length_b   1.000
_cell.length_c   1.000
_cell.angle_alpha   90.00
_cell.angle_beta   90.00
_cell.angle_gamma   90.00
#
_symmetry.space_group_name_H-M   'P 1'
#
loop_
_entity.id
_entity.type
_entity.pdbx_description
1 polymer ?
#
loop_
_entity_poly.entity_id
_entity_poly.type
_entity_poly.pdbx_seq_one_letter_code
_entity_poly.pdbx_strand_id
1 'polypeptide(L)'
;MKSSYELAMERLNKTAPAVKLTATQKKQLAELDARYTAKIAGREIALQGEIAGATAAGDLEKVETLQQQLINERKKIQSELEDKKENVRQGKL
;
A
#
# COMPACT_ATOMS: atom_id res chain seq x y z
N MET A 1 -8.77 -1.29 6.59
CA MET A 1 -8.60 0.18 6.61
C MET A 1 -9.10 0.71 5.26
N LYS A 2 -9.91 1.76 5.23
CA LYS A 2 -10.38 2.35 3.96
C LYS A 2 -9.22 3.11 3.31
N SER A 3 -9.15 3.10 1.98
CA SER A 3 -8.20 3.94 1.22
C SER A 3 -8.53 5.42 1.39
N SER A 4 -7.53 6.28 1.22
CA SER A 4 -7.71 7.74 1.23
C SER A 4 -8.75 8.19 0.21
N TYR A 5 -8.81 7.51 -0.94
CA TYR A 5 -9.80 7.75 -1.98
C TYR A 5 -11.22 7.37 -1.55
N GLU A 6 -11.42 6.20 -0.95
CA GLU A 6 -12.75 5.80 -0.45
C GLU A 6 -13.27 6.79 0.61
N LEU A 7 -12.39 7.25 1.50
CA LEU A 7 -12.75 8.28 2.48
C LEU A 7 -13.11 9.61 1.82
N ALA A 8 -12.43 9.99 0.74
CA ALA A 8 -12.74 11.20 -0.03
C ALA A 8 -14.07 11.06 -0.80
N MET A 9 -14.32 9.90 -1.43
CA MET A 9 -15.56 9.63 -2.16
C MET A 9 -16.77 9.51 -1.24
N GLU A 10 -16.62 9.00 -0.01
CA GLU A 10 -17.70 9.01 0.99
C GLU A 10 -18.14 10.43 1.35
N ARG A 11 -17.22 11.40 1.35
CA ARG A 11 -17.53 12.82 1.55
C ARG A 11 -18.16 13.43 0.30
N LEU A 12 -17.62 13.13 -0.89
CA LEU A 12 -18.06 13.69 -2.17
C LEU A 12 -19.43 13.18 -2.62
N ASN A 13 -19.75 11.90 -2.39
CA ASN A 13 -21.05 11.32 -2.77
C ASN A 13 -22.25 11.96 -2.04
N LYS A 14 -22.00 12.70 -0.95
CA LYS A 14 -23.03 13.50 -0.27
C LYS A 14 -23.34 14.81 -1.01
N THR A 15 -22.49 15.24 -1.93
CA THR A 15 -22.56 16.58 -2.55
C THR A 15 -22.55 16.56 -4.09
N ALA A 16 -22.14 15.46 -4.74
CA ALA A 16 -22.08 15.35 -6.20
C ALA A 16 -22.24 13.89 -6.69
N PRO A 17 -22.58 13.65 -7.98
CA PRO A 17 -22.63 12.31 -8.55
C PRO A 17 -21.26 11.65 -8.60
N ALA A 18 -21.21 10.34 -8.32
CA ALA A 18 -19.98 9.55 -8.34
C ALA A 18 -19.37 9.47 -9.76
N VAL A 19 -18.07 9.77 -9.89
CA VAL A 19 -17.31 9.56 -11.13
C VAL A 19 -17.20 8.06 -11.42
N LYS A 20 -17.71 7.62 -12.58
CA LYS A 20 -17.63 6.21 -13.00
C LYS A 20 -16.29 5.93 -13.69
N LEU A 21 -15.57 4.92 -13.18
CA LEU A 21 -14.34 4.42 -13.79
C LEU A 21 -14.62 3.60 -15.05
N THR A 22 -13.81 3.80 -16.08
CA THR A 22 -13.82 2.98 -17.30
C THR A 22 -13.31 1.56 -17.04
N ALA A 23 -13.60 0.62 -17.95
CA ALA A 23 -13.08 -0.74 -17.85
C ALA A 23 -11.54 -0.79 -17.84
N THR A 24 -10.90 0.06 -18.65
CA THR A 24 -9.43 0.19 -18.71
C THR A 24 -8.86 0.69 -17.38
N GLN A 25 -9.45 1.74 -16.78
CA GLN A 25 -9.03 2.23 -15.47
C GLN A 25 -9.18 1.16 -14.38
N LYS A 26 -10.29 0.43 -14.37
CA LYS A 26 -10.51 -0.68 -13.42
C LYS A 26 -9.43 -1.76 -13.56
N LYS A 27 -9.08 -2.13 -14.80
CA LYS A 27 -8.01 -3.10 -15.06
C LYS A 27 -6.66 -2.60 -14.56
N GLN A 28 -6.31 -1.36 -14.85
CA GLN A 28 -5.05 -0.75 -14.39
C GLN A 28 -4.97 -0.68 -12.85
N LEU A 29 -6.07 -0.34 -12.17
CA LEU A 29 -6.12 -0.34 -10.70
C LEU A 29 -5.89 -1.75 -10.14
N ALA A 30 -6.54 -2.78 -10.71
CA ALA A 30 -6.35 -4.16 -10.29
C ALA A 30 -4.90 -4.65 -10.51
N GLU A 31 -4.27 -4.27 -11.62
CA GLU A 31 -2.87 -4.59 -11.90
C GLU A 31 -1.92 -3.89 -10.92
N LEU A 32 -2.18 -2.61 -10.58
CA LEU A 32 -1.42 -1.89 -9.55
C LEU A 32 -1.57 -2.59 -8.20
N ASP A 33 -2.78 -2.99 -7.81
CA ASP A 33 -3.04 -3.71 -6.57
C ASP A 33 -2.26 -5.02 -6.49
N ALA A 34 -2.29 -5.84 -7.54
CA ALA A 34 -1.56 -7.10 -7.58
C ALA A 34 -0.04 -6.88 -7.46
N ARG A 35 0.51 -5.92 -8.22
CA ARG A 35 1.95 -5.62 -8.21
C ARG A 35 2.41 -5.13 -6.83
N TYR A 36 1.67 -4.21 -6.22
CA TYR A 36 2.05 -3.63 -4.94
C TYR A 36 1.82 -4.60 -3.77
N THR A 37 0.81 -5.47 -3.86
CA THR A 37 0.64 -6.59 -2.92
C THR A 37 1.86 -7.51 -2.95
N ALA A 38 2.32 -7.91 -4.14
CA ALA A 38 3.53 -8.71 -4.28
C ALA A 38 4.79 -7.99 -3.76
N LYS A 39 4.91 -6.68 -4.00
CA LYS A 39 6.01 -5.85 -3.48
C LYS A 39 6.04 -5.83 -1.95
N ILE A 40 4.89 -5.67 -1.30
CA ILE A 40 4.77 -5.71 0.16
C ILE A 40 5.13 -7.10 0.69
N ALA A 41 4.56 -8.16 0.11
CA ALA A 41 4.83 -9.53 0.53
C ALA A 41 6.32 -9.88 0.44
N GLY A 42 7.00 -9.48 -0.64
CA GLY A 42 8.44 -9.68 -0.78
C GLY A 42 9.26 -8.98 0.30
N ARG A 43 8.86 -7.76 0.70
CA ARG A 43 9.51 -7.03 1.80
C ARG A 43 9.23 -7.65 3.17
N GLU A 44 8.00 -8.07 3.41
CA GLU A 44 7.59 -8.75 4.64
C GLU A 44 8.38 -10.06 4.82
N ILE A 45 8.48 -10.89 3.78
CA ILE A 45 9.24 -12.16 3.84
C ILE A 45 10.72 -11.91 4.13
N ALA A 46 11.35 -10.94 3.46
CA ALA A 46 12.76 -10.62 3.66
C ALA A 46 13.05 -10.18 5.11
N LEU A 47 12.29 -9.20 5.61
CA LEU A 47 12.49 -8.65 6.95
C LEU A 47 12.09 -9.63 8.06
N GLN A 48 11.10 -10.50 7.83
CA GLN A 48 10.76 -11.57 8.77
C GLN A 48 11.93 -12.54 8.99
N GLY A 49 12.68 -12.88 7.94
CA GLY A 49 13.90 -13.68 8.06
C GLY A 49 14.95 -13.02 8.95
N GLU A 50 15.17 -11.72 8.76
CA GLU A 50 16.11 -10.93 9.57
C GLU A 50 15.66 -10.79 11.02
N ILE A 51 14.37 -10.54 11.25
CA ILE A 51 13.78 -10.45 12.59
C ILE A 51 13.91 -11.78 13.34
N ALA A 52 13.63 -12.90 12.67
CA ALA A 52 13.79 -14.23 13.25
C ALA A 52 15.25 -14.49 13.66
N GLY A 53 16.21 -14.11 12.81
CA GLY A 53 17.63 -14.21 13.12
C GLY A 53 18.05 -13.34 14.32
N ALA A 54 17.62 -12.07 14.37
CA ALA A 54 17.90 -11.17 15.48
C ALA A 54 17.27 -11.66 16.79
N THR A 55 16.05 -12.21 16.72
CA THR A 55 15.34 -12.79 17.85
C THR A 55 16.10 -13.99 18.42
N ALA A 56 16.56 -14.91 17.55
CA ALA A 56 17.35 -16.07 17.96
C ALA A 56 18.71 -15.68 18.58
N ALA A 57 19.27 -14.53 18.17
CA ALA A 57 20.50 -13.98 18.73
C ALA A 57 20.28 -13.21 20.05
N GLY A 58 19.04 -12.98 20.48
CA GLY A 58 18.72 -12.16 21.64
C GLY A 58 18.93 -10.65 21.45
N ASP A 59 19.08 -10.20 20.20
CA ASP A 59 19.31 -8.80 19.84
C ASP A 59 17.97 -8.05 19.70
N LEU A 60 17.40 -7.69 20.85
CA LEU A 60 16.08 -7.05 20.92
C LEU A 60 16.05 -5.65 20.29
N GLU A 61 17.15 -4.90 20.36
CA GLU A 61 17.27 -3.57 19.73
C GLU A 61 17.17 -3.68 18.21
N LYS A 62 17.86 -4.67 17.63
CA LYS A 62 17.77 -4.94 16.20
C LYS A 62 16.39 -5.44 15.80
N VAL A 63 15.74 -6.28 16.62
CA VAL A 63 14.35 -6.71 16.37
C VAL A 63 13.41 -5.49 16.29
N GLU A 64 13.48 -4.58 17.26
CA GLU A 64 12.64 -3.37 17.25
C GLU A 64 12.92 -2.49 16.02
N THR A 65 14.19 -2.30 15.69
CA THR A 65 14.61 -1.52 14.52
C THR A 65 14.05 -2.11 13.21
N LEU A 66 14.16 -3.44 13.03
CA LEU A 66 13.65 -4.14 11.86
C LEU A 66 12.11 -4.09 11.77
N GLN A 67 11.42 -4.16 12.90
CA GLN A 67 9.96 -3.99 12.94
C GLN A 67 9.53 -2.58 12.55
N GLN A 68 10.21 -1.54 13.06
CA GLN A 68 9.96 -0.16 12.66
C GLN A 68 10.25 0.07 11.18
N GLN A 69 11.34 -0.51 10.67
CA GLN A 69 11.65 -0.49 9.24
C GLN A 69 10.51 -1.10 8.42
N LEU A 70 10.01 -2.28 8.80
CA LEU A 70 8.92 -2.95 8.09
C LEU A 70 7.66 -2.08 8.03
N ILE A 71 7.28 -1.45 9.15
CA ILE A 71 6.12 -0.56 9.22
C ILE A 71 6.30 0.63 8.27
N ASN A 72 7.46 1.27 8.30
CA ASN A 72 7.76 2.44 7.48
C ASN A 72 7.79 2.10 5.98
N GLU A 73 8.41 0.98 5.61
CA GLU A 73 8.45 0.51 4.23
C GLU A 73 7.04 0.18 3.72
N ARG A 74 6.23 -0.53 4.52
CA ARG A 74 4.86 -0.84 4.13
C ARG A 74 4.02 0.42 3.92
N LYS A 75 4.13 1.39 4.83
CA LYS A 75 3.45 2.68 4.71
C LYS A 75 3.88 3.44 3.45
N LYS A 76 5.17 3.47 3.14
CA LYS A 76 5.70 4.10 1.93
C LYS A 76 5.15 3.44 0.67
N ILE A 77 5.17 2.12 0.60
CA ILE A 77 4.67 1.36 -0.55
C ILE A 77 3.16 1.57 -0.74
N GLN A 78 2.39 1.63 0.35
CA GLN A 78 0.95 1.92 0.30
C GLN A 78 0.67 3.36 -0.16
N SER A 79 1.45 4.33 0.28
CA SER A 79 1.33 5.73 -0.20
C SER A 79 1.61 5.81 -1.70
N GLU A 80 2.71 5.20 -2.16
CA GLU A 80 3.04 5.13 -3.59
C GLU A 80 1.94 4.46 -4.43
N LEU A 81 1.29 3.41 -3.89
CA LEU A 81 0.17 2.75 -4.54
C LEU A 81 -1.02 3.71 -4.69
N GLU A 82 -1.40 4.40 -3.61
CA GLU A 82 -2.54 5.30 -3.63
C GLU A 82 -2.32 6.49 -4.58
N ASP A 83 -1.11 7.06 -4.62
CA ASP A 83 -0.77 8.12 -5.56
C ASP A 83 -0.92 7.65 -7.02
N LYS A 84 -0.44 6.44 -7.33
CA LYS A 84 -0.58 5.86 -8.67
C LYS A 84 -2.02 5.53 -9.02
N LYS A 85 -2.79 4.99 -8.07
CA LYS A 85 -4.22 4.74 -8.28
C LYS A 85 -4.95 6.05 -8.55
N GLU A 86 -4.61 7.12 -7.86
CA GLU A 86 -5.23 8.42 -8.07
C GLU A 86 -4.94 8.98 -9.46
N ASN A 87 -3.70 8.84 -9.96
CA ASN A 87 -3.36 9.20 -11.33
C ASN A 87 -4.21 8.44 -12.36
N VAL A 88 -4.40 7.12 -12.17
CA VAL A 88 -5.28 6.30 -13.01
C VAL A 88 -6.73 6.80 -12.96
N ARG A 89 -7.25 7.12 -11.77
CA ARG A 89 -8.62 7.64 -11.60
C ARG A 89 -8.81 9.00 -12.27
N GLN A 90 -7.80 9.87 -12.20
CA GLN A 90 -7.80 11.19 -12.85
C GLN A 90 -7.50 11.13 -14.36
N GLY A 91 -7.16 9.96 -14.91
CA GLY A 91 -6.77 9.82 -16.31
C GLY A 91 -5.45 10.50 -16.65
N LYS A 92 -4.64 10.82 -15.63
CA LYS A 92 -3.30 11.38 -15.77
C LYS A 92 -2.33 10.20 -15.93
N LEU A 93 -2.19 9.72 -17.15
CA LEU A 93 -1.13 8.77 -17.54
C LEU A 93 0.06 9.54 -18.09
#